data_AF-A0A0A5HJM9-F1
#
_entry.id   AF-A0A0A5HJM9-F1
#
_cell.length_a   1.000
_cell.length_b   1.000
_cell.length_c   1.000
_cell.angle_alpha   90.00
_cell.angle_beta   90.00
_cell.angle_gamma   90.00
#
_symmetry.space_group_name_H-M   'P 1'
#
loop_
_entity.id
_entity.type
_entity.pdbx_description
1 polymer ?
#
loop_
_entity_poly.entity_id
_entity_poly.type
_entity_poly.pdbx_seq_one_letter_code
_entity_poly.pdbx_strand_id
1 'polypeptide(L)'
;MKRLVVLIASAIVFFALLGSLTYEATKAEVKVQTEKETKSVRTHADTVGELLESLKINVQTHDKLSHQLEDPITTGMKIDYQSAKPVTVTIDDQEKQYYTTAKTVKQFIDDKEIKISERDKVSHKDKASIEAGMNIEVQKAFQVALNDGGEEKKVWTTANTVEEFLKQQEISLGELDKLKRDKKAKLSKEQASVTITRIEKVTDVVEEQVDYAVVTRKDSSMPKGNKKVVQNGEEGKVVKHYEVTLKNGEEVDRKLVKEETAKESKQKIVAVGTKVIQQNVSRNNNDSVQKTLYMEATAYTAFCDGCSGITRTGINLRANPNRKVIAVDPSVIPLGSRVWVEGYGYAIAGDTGSAIQGNRIDLFVPSRADALSFGRRKVQVKVLGD
;
A
#
# COMPACT_ATOMS: atom_id res chain seq x y z
N MET A 1 -21.40 -40.61 -118.51
CA MET A 1 -21.99 -40.05 -117.27
C MET A 1 -21.26 -40.47 -115.99
N LYS A 2 -21.09 -41.77 -115.69
CA LYS A 2 -20.47 -42.22 -114.41
C LYS A 2 -19.07 -41.63 -114.11
N ARG A 3 -18.16 -41.55 -115.10
CA ARG A 3 -16.81 -40.96 -114.92
C ARG A 3 -16.81 -39.44 -114.65
N LEU A 4 -17.74 -38.70 -115.28
CA LEU A 4 -17.87 -37.24 -115.10
C LEU A 4 -18.41 -36.91 -113.70
N VAL A 5 -19.38 -37.70 -113.22
CA VAL A 5 -19.93 -37.57 -111.86
C VAL A 5 -18.85 -37.84 -110.81
N VAL A 6 -17.99 -38.85 -111.01
CA VAL A 6 -16.85 -39.14 -110.12
C VAL A 6 -15.85 -37.98 -110.10
N LEU A 7 -15.49 -37.40 -111.25
CA LEU A 7 -14.55 -36.27 -111.31
C LEU A 7 -15.10 -35.01 -110.62
N ILE A 8 -16.38 -34.69 -110.80
CA ILE A 8 -17.03 -33.55 -110.12
C ILE A 8 -17.08 -33.78 -108.61
N ALA A 9 -17.46 -34.99 -108.17
CA ALA A 9 -17.47 -35.34 -106.75
C ALA A 9 -16.05 -35.27 -106.14
N SER A 10 -15.03 -35.78 -106.83
CA SER A 10 -13.63 -35.68 -106.40
C SER A 10 -13.13 -34.24 -106.32
N ALA A 11 -13.51 -33.37 -107.27
CA ALA A 11 -13.15 -31.95 -107.24
C ALA A 11 -13.81 -31.22 -106.07
N ILE A 12 -15.10 -31.48 -105.79
CA ILE A 12 -15.80 -30.90 -104.62
C ILE A 12 -15.12 -31.32 -103.32
N VAL A 13 -14.80 -32.61 -103.17
CA VAL A 13 -14.08 -33.11 -101.99
C VAL A 13 -12.70 -32.47 -101.88
N PHE A 14 -11.97 -32.32 -102.99
CA PHE A 14 -10.66 -31.66 -103.02
C PHE A 14 -10.74 -30.19 -102.62
N PHE A 15 -11.70 -29.41 -103.16
CA PHE A 15 -11.89 -28.01 -102.78
C PHE A 15 -12.41 -27.85 -101.35
N ALA A 16 -13.25 -28.76 -100.86
CA ALA A 16 -13.68 -28.78 -99.46
C ALA A 16 -12.49 -29.07 -98.52
N LEU A 17 -11.62 -30.02 -98.88
CA LEU A 17 -10.39 -30.32 -98.15
C LEU A 17 -9.41 -29.14 -98.18
N LEU A 18 -9.20 -28.53 -99.36
CA LEU A 18 -8.31 -27.38 -99.52
C LEU A 18 -8.85 -26.15 -98.78
N GLY A 19 -10.16 -25.92 -98.82
CA GLY A 19 -10.85 -24.89 -98.05
C GLY A 19 -10.70 -25.10 -96.54
N SER A 20 -10.85 -26.34 -96.07
CA SER A 20 -10.63 -26.69 -94.66
C SER A 20 -9.17 -26.48 -94.23
N LEU A 21 -8.20 -26.89 -95.06
CA LEU A 21 -6.77 -26.68 -94.82
C LEU A 21 -6.38 -25.20 -94.77
N THR A 22 -6.93 -24.40 -95.69
CA THR A 22 -6.68 -22.95 -95.73
C THR A 22 -7.35 -22.23 -94.57
N TYR A 23 -8.57 -22.62 -94.20
CA TYR A 23 -9.26 -22.11 -93.01
C TYR A 23 -8.47 -22.43 -91.72
N GLU A 24 -7.96 -23.65 -91.56
CA GLU A 24 -7.09 -23.99 -90.41
C GLU A 24 -5.76 -23.20 -90.40
N ALA A 25 -5.26 -22.80 -91.57
CA ALA A 25 -4.04 -21.99 -91.69
C ALA A 25 -4.25 -20.51 -91.32
N THR A 26 -5.48 -19.97 -91.39
CA THR A 26 -5.75 -18.56 -91.08
C THR A 26 -5.98 -18.28 -89.59
N LYS A 27 -5.98 -19.30 -88.73
CA LYS A 27 -6.09 -19.12 -87.27
C LYS A 27 -4.93 -18.34 -86.70
N ALA A 28 -5.22 -17.37 -85.85
CA ALA A 28 -4.22 -16.72 -85.01
C ALA A 28 -3.78 -17.66 -83.88
N GLU A 29 -2.50 -17.67 -83.55
CA GLU A 29 -1.97 -18.38 -82.38
C GLU A 29 -1.77 -17.40 -81.21
N VAL A 30 -2.45 -17.66 -80.09
CA VAL A 30 -2.49 -16.79 -78.90
C VAL A 30 -2.09 -17.61 -77.66
N LYS A 31 -1.29 -17.03 -76.77
CA LYS A 31 -0.95 -17.63 -75.48
C LYS A 31 -1.83 -17.06 -74.38
N VAL A 32 -2.66 -17.89 -73.77
CA VAL A 32 -3.50 -17.51 -72.64
C VAL A 32 -2.88 -18.07 -71.35
N GLN A 33 -2.45 -17.18 -70.47
CA GLN A 33 -1.86 -17.52 -69.18
C GLN A 33 -2.88 -17.29 -68.06
N THR A 34 -3.16 -18.37 -67.32
CA THR A 34 -4.03 -18.37 -66.13
C THR A 34 -3.21 -18.67 -64.88
N GLU A 35 -3.82 -18.58 -63.69
CA GLU A 35 -3.14 -18.98 -62.44
C GLU A 35 -2.67 -20.45 -62.45
N LYS A 36 -3.37 -21.33 -63.18
CA LYS A 36 -3.12 -22.78 -63.18
C LYS A 36 -2.08 -23.18 -64.22
N GLU A 37 -2.13 -22.58 -65.39
CA GLU A 37 -1.38 -23.02 -66.56
C GLU A 37 -1.34 -21.95 -67.67
N THR A 38 -0.42 -22.13 -68.61
CA THR A 38 -0.35 -21.38 -69.87
C THR A 38 -0.78 -22.28 -71.03
N LYS A 39 -1.74 -21.85 -71.84
CA LYS A 39 -2.23 -22.57 -73.02
C LYS A 39 -1.89 -21.81 -74.30
N SER A 40 -1.41 -22.52 -75.32
CA SER A 40 -1.38 -22.00 -76.68
C SER A 40 -2.69 -22.37 -77.37
N VAL A 41 -3.39 -21.38 -77.91
CA VAL A 41 -4.71 -21.54 -78.53
C VAL A 41 -4.66 -21.01 -79.95
N ARG A 42 -5.08 -21.83 -80.91
CA ARG A 42 -5.28 -21.39 -82.30
C ARG A 42 -6.75 -21.07 -82.50
N THR A 43 -7.09 -19.84 -82.88
CA THR A 43 -8.47 -19.35 -82.89
C THR A 43 -8.81 -18.48 -84.10
N HIS A 44 -10.10 -18.36 -84.39
CA HIS A 44 -10.71 -17.36 -85.29
C HIS A 44 -11.53 -16.31 -84.55
N ALA A 45 -11.49 -16.30 -83.21
CA ALA A 45 -12.14 -15.26 -82.43
C ALA A 45 -11.65 -13.88 -82.89
N ASP A 46 -12.58 -12.96 -83.11
CA ASP A 46 -12.25 -11.61 -83.57
C ASP A 46 -11.69 -10.78 -82.40
N THR A 47 -12.15 -11.07 -81.18
CA THR A 47 -11.81 -10.31 -79.97
C THR A 47 -11.31 -11.19 -78.82
N VAL A 48 -10.62 -10.56 -77.85
CA VAL A 48 -10.18 -11.21 -76.60
C VAL A 48 -11.37 -11.82 -75.85
N GLY A 49 -12.50 -11.13 -75.79
CA GLY A 49 -13.71 -11.60 -75.11
C GLY A 49 -14.24 -12.90 -75.70
N GLU A 50 -14.39 -12.96 -77.02
CA GLU A 50 -14.83 -14.18 -77.73
C GLU A 50 -13.86 -15.36 -77.52
N LEU A 51 -12.54 -15.07 -77.54
CA LEU A 51 -11.53 -16.10 -77.26
C LEU A 51 -11.70 -16.64 -75.83
N LEU A 52 -11.82 -15.78 -74.83
CA LEU A 52 -11.99 -16.20 -73.44
C LEU A 52 -13.29 -16.95 -73.21
N GLU A 53 -14.40 -16.53 -73.83
CA GLU A 53 -15.68 -17.23 -73.78
C GLU A 53 -15.57 -18.65 -74.37
N SER A 54 -14.88 -18.80 -75.52
CA SER A 54 -14.63 -20.11 -76.14
C SER A 54 -13.84 -21.06 -75.23
N LEU A 55 -12.99 -20.50 -74.37
CA LEU A 55 -12.22 -21.22 -73.34
C LEU A 55 -13.01 -21.43 -72.04
N LYS A 56 -14.28 -21.01 -72.00
CA LYS A 56 -15.15 -21.01 -70.81
C LYS A 56 -14.59 -20.18 -69.65
N ILE A 57 -13.84 -19.14 -69.97
CA ILE A 57 -13.33 -18.15 -69.03
C ILE A 57 -14.30 -16.98 -69.03
N ASN A 58 -15.10 -16.87 -67.96
CA ASN A 58 -16.00 -15.74 -67.76
C ASN A 58 -15.29 -14.68 -66.90
N VAL A 59 -14.92 -13.55 -67.51
CA VAL A 59 -14.20 -12.46 -66.84
C VAL A 59 -15.18 -11.66 -65.99
N GLN A 60 -14.93 -11.61 -64.68
CA GLN A 60 -15.71 -10.84 -63.72
C GLN A 60 -15.16 -9.44 -63.52
N THR A 61 -15.99 -8.55 -62.96
CA THR A 61 -15.67 -7.12 -62.73
C THR A 61 -14.38 -6.87 -61.95
N HIS A 62 -13.97 -7.79 -61.07
CA HIS A 62 -12.79 -7.63 -60.21
C HIS A 62 -11.59 -8.44 -60.67
N ASP A 63 -11.74 -9.22 -61.75
CA ASP A 63 -10.63 -9.99 -62.32
C ASP A 63 -9.62 -9.07 -62.97
N LYS A 64 -8.37 -9.53 -63.06
CA LYS A 64 -7.31 -8.81 -63.75
C LYS A 64 -7.10 -9.45 -65.11
N LEU A 65 -7.32 -8.66 -66.16
CA LEU A 65 -7.06 -9.02 -67.54
C LEU A 65 -6.02 -8.05 -68.13
N SER A 66 -5.04 -8.60 -68.84
CA SER A 66 -3.95 -7.83 -69.48
C SER A 66 -4.40 -7.00 -70.69
N HIS A 67 -5.55 -7.33 -71.28
CA HIS A 67 -6.11 -6.74 -72.50
C HIS A 67 -7.60 -6.40 -72.25
N GLN A 68 -8.18 -5.51 -73.06
CA GLN A 68 -9.62 -5.27 -73.03
C GLN A 68 -10.35 -6.41 -73.75
N LEU A 69 -11.63 -6.63 -73.42
CA LEU A 69 -12.42 -7.70 -74.03
C LEU A 69 -12.64 -7.44 -75.53
N GLU A 70 -12.67 -6.18 -75.95
CA GLU A 70 -12.90 -5.74 -77.32
C GLU A 70 -11.61 -5.67 -78.15
N ASP A 71 -10.44 -5.89 -77.55
CA ASP A 71 -9.16 -5.84 -78.26
C ASP A 71 -9.12 -6.94 -79.36
N PRO A 72 -8.69 -6.62 -80.58
CA PRO A 72 -8.66 -7.58 -81.68
C PRO A 72 -7.56 -8.64 -81.48
N ILE A 73 -7.88 -9.90 -81.81
CA ILE A 73 -6.92 -11.00 -81.70
C ILE A 73 -5.83 -10.90 -82.79
N THR A 74 -4.57 -11.05 -82.38
CA THR A 74 -3.42 -11.11 -83.28
C THR A 74 -2.51 -12.30 -82.98
N THR A 75 -1.86 -12.84 -84.01
CA THR A 75 -0.89 -13.93 -83.84
C THR A 75 0.29 -13.48 -82.98
N GLY A 76 0.61 -14.28 -81.97
CA GLY A 76 1.66 -14.01 -80.99
C GLY A 76 1.20 -13.24 -79.74
N MET A 77 -0.08 -12.83 -79.69
CA MET A 77 -0.67 -12.17 -78.52
C MET A 77 -0.54 -13.03 -77.26
N LYS A 78 -0.26 -12.38 -76.12
CA LYS A 78 -0.18 -13.01 -74.80
C LYS A 78 -1.24 -12.41 -73.90
N ILE A 79 -2.16 -13.21 -73.43
CA ILE A 79 -3.28 -12.76 -72.59
C ILE A 79 -3.08 -13.37 -71.20
N ASP A 80 -2.67 -12.54 -70.24
CA ASP A 80 -2.70 -12.88 -68.82
C ASP A 80 -4.08 -12.60 -68.24
N TYR A 81 -4.65 -13.62 -67.59
CA TYR A 81 -5.92 -13.57 -66.87
C TYR A 81 -5.74 -14.10 -65.43
N GLN A 82 -6.19 -13.32 -64.46
CA GLN A 82 -6.20 -13.69 -63.04
C GLN A 82 -7.59 -13.44 -62.47
N SER A 83 -8.20 -14.50 -61.93
CA SER A 83 -9.50 -14.38 -61.28
C SER A 83 -9.34 -13.81 -59.87
N ALA A 84 -10.17 -12.84 -59.51
CA ALA A 84 -10.21 -12.27 -58.19
C ALA A 84 -10.88 -13.22 -57.19
N LYS A 85 -10.23 -13.36 -56.04
CA LYS A 85 -10.71 -14.15 -54.91
C LYS A 85 -11.44 -13.24 -53.93
N PRO A 86 -12.64 -13.60 -53.46
CA PRO A 86 -13.30 -12.89 -52.39
C PRO A 86 -12.56 -13.17 -51.07
N VAL A 87 -12.27 -12.13 -50.30
CA VAL A 87 -11.61 -12.19 -49.00
C VAL A 87 -12.38 -11.30 -48.04
N THR A 88 -12.72 -11.82 -46.87
CA THR A 88 -13.32 -11.03 -45.78
C THR A 88 -12.21 -10.53 -44.87
N VAL A 89 -12.26 -9.26 -44.50
CA VAL A 89 -11.38 -8.68 -43.50
C VAL A 89 -12.23 -8.21 -42.33
N THR A 90 -11.90 -8.68 -41.13
CA THR A 90 -12.56 -8.28 -39.88
C THR A 90 -11.57 -7.46 -39.06
N ILE A 91 -11.88 -6.18 -38.81
CA ILE A 91 -11.07 -5.29 -37.96
C ILE A 91 -11.94 -4.87 -36.78
N ASP A 92 -11.55 -5.26 -35.56
CA ASP A 92 -12.28 -4.93 -34.31
C ASP A 92 -13.81 -5.18 -34.42
N ASP A 93 -14.20 -6.40 -34.80
CA ASP A 93 -15.59 -6.85 -35.06
C ASP A 93 -16.28 -6.23 -36.30
N GLN A 94 -15.62 -5.34 -37.06
CA GLN A 94 -16.17 -4.77 -38.29
C GLN A 94 -15.72 -5.56 -39.52
N GLU A 95 -16.66 -6.20 -40.19
CA GLU A 95 -16.39 -7.01 -41.39
C GLU A 95 -16.52 -6.19 -42.67
N LYS A 96 -15.59 -6.42 -43.60
CA LYS A 96 -15.67 -5.89 -44.96
C LYS A 96 -15.15 -6.90 -45.97
N GLN A 97 -15.92 -7.12 -47.03
CA GLN A 97 -15.53 -8.01 -48.12
C GLN A 97 -14.71 -7.25 -49.19
N TYR A 98 -13.67 -7.91 -49.67
CA TYR A 98 -12.79 -7.44 -50.74
C TYR A 98 -12.65 -8.50 -51.83
N TYR A 99 -12.28 -8.05 -53.02
CA TYR A 99 -11.89 -8.90 -54.13
C TYR A 99 -10.43 -8.58 -54.50
N THR A 100 -9.60 -9.62 -54.67
CA THR A 100 -8.17 -9.45 -54.91
C THR A 100 -7.58 -10.55 -55.79
N THR A 101 -6.59 -10.19 -56.60
CA THR A 101 -5.71 -11.13 -57.32
C THR A 101 -4.33 -11.27 -56.64
N ALA A 102 -4.16 -10.69 -55.45
CA ALA A 102 -2.94 -10.81 -54.67
C ALA A 102 -2.65 -12.27 -54.31
N LYS A 103 -1.38 -12.66 -54.37
CA LYS A 103 -0.97 -14.04 -54.08
C LYS A 103 -0.83 -14.31 -52.60
N THR A 104 -0.46 -13.28 -51.82
CA THR A 104 -0.17 -13.41 -50.39
C THR A 104 -0.95 -12.41 -49.55
N VAL A 105 -1.16 -12.74 -48.27
CA VAL A 105 -1.81 -11.86 -47.28
C VAL A 105 -1.13 -10.49 -47.21
N LYS A 106 0.21 -10.44 -47.19
CA LYS A 106 0.95 -9.18 -47.17
C LYS A 106 0.65 -8.31 -48.39
N GLN A 107 0.75 -8.89 -49.58
CA GLN A 107 0.45 -8.17 -50.82
C GLN A 107 -1.00 -7.66 -50.82
N PHE A 108 -1.95 -8.47 -50.36
CA PHE A 108 -3.34 -8.06 -50.25
C PHE A 108 -3.54 -6.87 -49.31
N ILE A 109 -2.91 -6.91 -48.12
CA ILE A 109 -2.96 -5.83 -47.13
C ILE A 109 -2.39 -4.53 -47.71
N ASP A 110 -1.25 -4.62 -48.40
CA ASP A 110 -0.58 -3.49 -49.04
C ASP A 110 -1.43 -2.93 -50.19
N ASP A 111 -1.92 -3.78 -51.10
CA ASP A 111 -2.75 -3.41 -52.28
C ASP A 111 -4.07 -2.73 -51.89
N LYS A 112 -4.64 -3.10 -50.73
CA LYS A 112 -5.87 -2.50 -50.20
C LYS A 112 -5.62 -1.37 -49.20
N GLU A 113 -4.37 -0.98 -48.99
CA GLU A 113 -3.95 0.08 -48.07
C GLU A 113 -4.50 -0.13 -46.64
N ILE A 114 -4.61 -1.38 -46.21
CA ILE A 114 -5.08 -1.73 -44.87
C ILE A 114 -3.95 -1.37 -43.89
N LYS A 115 -4.16 -0.31 -43.11
CA LYS A 115 -3.17 0.16 -42.14
C LYS A 115 -3.02 -0.86 -41.02
N ILE A 116 -1.85 -1.48 -40.88
CA ILE A 116 -1.52 -2.41 -39.79
C ILE A 116 -0.30 -1.88 -39.05
N SER A 117 -0.40 -1.81 -37.72
CA SER A 117 0.74 -1.46 -36.86
C SER A 117 1.54 -2.70 -36.47
N GLU A 118 2.81 -2.53 -36.10
CA GLU A 118 3.66 -3.65 -35.65
C GLU A 118 3.12 -4.38 -34.41
N ARG A 119 2.23 -3.74 -33.63
CA ARG A 119 1.62 -4.31 -32.43
C ARG A 119 0.28 -4.99 -32.71
N ASP A 120 -0.31 -4.75 -33.87
CA ASP A 120 -1.57 -5.38 -34.26
C ASP A 120 -1.34 -6.88 -34.50
N LYS A 121 -2.38 -7.67 -34.26
CA LYS A 121 -2.33 -9.11 -34.52
C LYS A 121 -3.17 -9.44 -35.74
N VAL A 122 -2.57 -10.13 -36.71
CA VAL A 122 -3.24 -10.63 -37.91
C VAL A 122 -3.39 -12.14 -37.80
N SER A 123 -4.57 -12.68 -38.12
CA SER A 123 -4.85 -14.13 -37.98
C SER A 123 -4.02 -15.01 -38.92
N HIS A 124 -3.48 -14.44 -40.00
CA HIS A 124 -2.68 -15.14 -41.01
C HIS A 124 -1.28 -14.54 -41.12
N LYS A 125 -0.32 -15.39 -41.50
CA LYS A 125 1.07 -14.96 -41.76
C LYS A 125 1.15 -14.14 -43.04
N ASP A 126 2.06 -13.17 -43.10
CA ASP A 126 2.35 -12.34 -44.29
C ASP A 126 2.45 -13.13 -45.60
N LYS A 127 3.11 -14.30 -45.56
CA LYS A 127 3.37 -15.14 -46.74
C LYS A 127 2.28 -16.19 -47.01
N ALA A 128 1.20 -16.22 -46.24
CA ALA A 128 0.10 -17.15 -46.47
C ALA A 128 -0.57 -16.85 -47.82
N SER A 129 -0.88 -17.89 -48.58
CA SER A 129 -1.52 -17.77 -49.89
C SER A 129 -2.98 -17.32 -49.74
N ILE A 130 -3.43 -16.41 -50.61
CA ILE A 130 -4.85 -16.01 -50.65
C ILE A 130 -5.71 -17.11 -51.26
N GLU A 131 -6.79 -17.46 -50.56
CA GLU A 131 -7.80 -18.41 -50.98
C GLU A 131 -9.18 -17.74 -51.06
N ALA A 132 -10.06 -18.27 -51.92
CA ALA A 132 -11.42 -17.77 -52.04
C ALA A 132 -12.21 -18.03 -50.75
N GLY A 133 -12.84 -17.00 -50.20
CA GLY A 133 -13.56 -17.05 -48.92
C GLY A 133 -12.67 -16.95 -47.69
N MET A 134 -11.38 -16.65 -47.84
CA MET A 134 -10.46 -16.47 -46.71
C MET A 134 -10.94 -15.32 -45.80
N ASN A 135 -10.92 -15.55 -44.48
CA ASN A 135 -11.21 -14.53 -43.48
C ASN A 135 -9.93 -14.07 -42.78
N ILE A 136 -9.56 -12.80 -42.95
CA ILE A 136 -8.39 -12.18 -42.33
C ILE A 136 -8.87 -11.31 -41.17
N GLU A 137 -8.62 -11.76 -39.95
CA GLU A 137 -8.95 -11.03 -38.74
C GLU A 137 -7.74 -10.18 -38.32
N VAL A 138 -7.98 -8.91 -38.03
CA VAL A 138 -6.99 -7.95 -37.55
C VAL A 138 -7.47 -7.38 -36.23
N GLN A 139 -6.76 -7.72 -35.16
CA GLN A 139 -7.01 -7.18 -33.83
C GLN A 139 -6.10 -5.97 -33.61
N LYS A 140 -6.69 -4.78 -33.49
CA LYS A 140 -5.91 -3.55 -33.28
C LYS A 140 -5.32 -3.51 -31.89
N ALA A 141 -4.05 -3.17 -31.82
CA ALA A 141 -3.42 -2.92 -30.53
C ALA A 141 -3.88 -1.57 -29.98
N PHE A 142 -4.19 -1.54 -28.70
CA PHE A 142 -4.50 -0.31 -27.96
C PHE A 142 -3.83 -0.32 -26.58
N GLN A 143 -3.70 0.86 -25.99
CA GLN A 143 -3.13 1.02 -24.66
C GLN A 143 -4.22 0.89 -23.60
N VAL A 144 -3.96 0.09 -22.57
CA VAL A 144 -4.79 -0.07 -21.38
C VAL A 144 -4.06 0.53 -20.19
N ALA A 145 -4.77 1.36 -19.42
CA ALA A 145 -4.34 1.80 -18.11
C ALA A 145 -4.56 0.66 -17.11
N LEU A 146 -3.48 0.05 -16.66
CA LEU A 146 -3.46 -0.97 -15.63
C LEU A 146 -3.06 -0.34 -14.31
N ASN A 147 -3.93 -0.43 -13.32
CA ASN A 147 -3.60 -0.15 -11.92
C ASN A 147 -3.62 -1.51 -11.19
N ASP A 148 -2.45 -2.00 -10.81
CA ASP A 148 -2.30 -3.26 -10.08
C ASP A 148 -1.78 -2.97 -8.68
N GLY A 149 -2.63 -3.11 -7.67
CA GLY A 149 -2.22 -2.87 -6.29
C GLY A 149 -1.79 -1.43 -6.01
N GLY A 150 -2.26 -0.45 -6.78
CA GLY A 150 -1.83 0.95 -6.69
C GLY A 150 -0.71 1.33 -7.66
N GLU A 151 -0.04 0.36 -8.28
CA GLU A 151 0.97 0.63 -9.31
C GLU A 151 0.31 0.88 -10.68
N GLU A 152 0.40 2.12 -11.17
CA GLU A 152 -0.18 2.51 -12.45
C GLU A 152 0.80 2.43 -13.61
N LYS A 153 0.39 1.77 -14.69
CA LYS A 153 1.15 1.72 -15.95
C LYS A 153 0.23 1.65 -17.18
N LYS A 154 0.74 2.09 -18.32
CA LYS A 154 0.10 1.91 -19.63
C LYS A 154 0.74 0.75 -20.36
N VAL A 155 -0.06 -0.23 -20.76
CA VAL A 155 0.40 -1.43 -21.45
C VAL A 155 -0.35 -1.62 -22.75
N TRP A 156 0.34 -2.13 -23.77
CA TRP A 156 -0.26 -2.45 -25.05
C TRP A 156 -0.88 -3.85 -25.01
N THR A 157 -2.04 -4.01 -25.63
CA THR A 157 -2.73 -5.29 -25.75
C THR A 157 -3.57 -5.35 -27.02
N THR A 158 -3.86 -6.57 -27.47
CA THR A 158 -4.86 -6.87 -28.50
C THR A 158 -6.03 -7.67 -27.92
N ALA A 159 -6.09 -7.84 -26.60
CA ALA A 159 -7.11 -8.62 -25.92
C ALA A 159 -8.48 -7.93 -26.00
N ASN A 160 -9.52 -8.73 -26.23
CA ASN A 160 -10.89 -8.24 -26.36
C ASN A 160 -11.65 -8.24 -25.01
N THR A 161 -11.10 -8.87 -23.97
CA THR A 161 -11.70 -9.01 -22.65
C THR A 161 -10.67 -8.79 -21.55
N VAL A 162 -11.14 -8.48 -20.34
CA VAL A 162 -10.25 -8.29 -19.18
C VAL A 162 -9.50 -9.59 -18.84
N GLU A 163 -10.13 -10.75 -18.98
CA GLU A 163 -9.49 -12.05 -18.74
C GLU A 163 -8.32 -12.33 -19.69
N GLU A 164 -8.54 -12.16 -20.99
CA GLU A 164 -7.48 -12.30 -22.00
C GLU A 164 -6.35 -11.31 -21.76
N PHE A 165 -6.68 -10.07 -21.38
CA PHE A 165 -5.71 -9.05 -21.05
C PHE A 165 -4.83 -9.45 -19.86
N LEU A 166 -5.43 -9.91 -18.75
CA LEU A 166 -4.69 -10.37 -17.58
C LEU A 166 -3.76 -11.54 -17.93
N LYS A 167 -4.25 -12.50 -18.74
CA LYS A 167 -3.44 -13.62 -19.23
C LYS A 167 -2.27 -13.15 -20.10
N GLN A 168 -2.50 -12.21 -21.01
CA GLN A 168 -1.45 -11.64 -21.87
C GLN A 168 -0.37 -10.90 -21.08
N GLN A 169 -0.76 -10.22 -20.00
CA GLN A 169 0.18 -9.53 -19.09
C GLN A 169 0.77 -10.46 -18.01
N GLU A 170 0.46 -11.76 -18.04
CA GLU A 170 0.92 -12.77 -17.08
C GLU A 170 0.50 -12.44 -15.63
N ILE A 171 -0.65 -11.81 -15.45
CA ILE A 171 -1.19 -11.41 -14.15
C ILE A 171 -2.17 -12.47 -13.65
N SER A 172 -1.84 -13.11 -12.53
CA SER A 172 -2.75 -13.95 -11.77
C SER A 172 -3.39 -13.17 -10.62
N LEU A 173 -4.63 -13.54 -10.25
CA LEU A 173 -5.34 -12.98 -9.10
C LEU A 173 -5.28 -13.98 -7.94
N GLY A 174 -4.93 -13.50 -6.75
CA GLY A 174 -5.06 -14.26 -5.51
C GLY A 174 -6.52 -14.47 -5.11
N GLU A 175 -6.77 -15.35 -4.14
CA GLU A 175 -8.13 -15.71 -3.71
C GLU A 175 -8.93 -14.52 -3.15
N LEU A 176 -8.23 -13.57 -2.52
CA LEU A 176 -8.85 -12.40 -1.90
C LEU A 176 -8.80 -11.15 -2.80
N ASP A 177 -8.06 -11.19 -3.91
CA ASP A 177 -7.90 -10.07 -4.81
C ASP A 177 -9.23 -9.69 -5.46
N LYS A 178 -9.42 -8.38 -5.69
CA LYS A 178 -10.65 -7.86 -6.31
C LYS A 178 -10.32 -7.19 -7.62
N LEU A 179 -11.00 -7.64 -8.68
CA LEU A 179 -11.00 -6.98 -9.97
C LEU A 179 -12.18 -6.01 -10.05
N LYS A 180 -11.91 -4.74 -10.39
CA LYS A 180 -12.97 -3.71 -10.47
C LYS A 180 -13.97 -3.97 -11.60
N ARG A 181 -13.55 -4.71 -12.65
CA ARG A 181 -14.39 -5.08 -13.80
C ARG A 181 -14.59 -6.58 -13.84
N ASP A 182 -15.67 -7.02 -14.47
CA ASP A 182 -15.87 -8.43 -14.74
C ASP A 182 -14.79 -8.97 -15.70
N LYS A 183 -14.34 -10.21 -15.48
CA LYS A 183 -13.34 -10.88 -16.32
C LYS A 183 -13.76 -10.96 -17.80
N LYS A 184 -15.05 -11.17 -18.06
CA LYS A 184 -15.63 -11.27 -19.41
C LYS A 184 -16.04 -9.92 -19.99
N ALA A 185 -15.88 -8.83 -19.25
CA ALA A 185 -16.20 -7.50 -19.77
C ALA A 185 -15.32 -7.22 -21.01
N LYS A 186 -15.94 -6.71 -22.07
CA LYS A 186 -15.20 -6.25 -23.26
C LYS A 186 -14.19 -5.17 -22.88
N LEU A 187 -13.03 -5.24 -23.50
CA LEU A 187 -11.94 -4.29 -23.39
C LEU A 187 -11.74 -3.65 -24.77
N SER A 188 -11.83 -2.33 -24.85
CA SER A 188 -11.65 -1.56 -26.07
C SER A 188 -10.89 -0.28 -25.77
N LYS A 189 -10.51 0.46 -26.82
CA LYS A 189 -9.82 1.75 -26.70
C LYS A 189 -10.59 2.78 -25.86
N GLU A 190 -11.91 2.77 -25.94
CA GLU A 190 -12.81 3.67 -25.19
C GLU A 190 -12.98 3.24 -23.73
N GLN A 191 -12.72 1.97 -23.44
CA GLN A 191 -12.93 1.34 -22.14
C GLN A 191 -11.64 0.73 -21.57
N ALA A 192 -10.51 1.40 -21.80
CA ALA A 192 -9.18 0.86 -21.63
C ALA A 192 -8.61 1.03 -20.21
N SER A 193 -9.34 0.60 -19.18
CA SER A 193 -8.84 0.62 -17.80
C SER A 193 -9.14 -0.69 -17.07
N VAL A 194 -8.10 -1.24 -16.43
CA VAL A 194 -8.18 -2.43 -15.59
C VAL A 194 -7.58 -2.08 -14.23
N THR A 195 -8.34 -2.32 -13.16
CA THR A 195 -7.91 -2.04 -11.78
C THR A 195 -8.03 -3.28 -10.94
N ILE A 196 -6.93 -3.66 -10.30
CA ILE A 196 -6.81 -4.80 -9.40
C ILE A 196 -6.52 -4.26 -8.01
N THR A 197 -7.34 -4.64 -7.03
CA THR A 197 -7.07 -4.41 -5.62
C THR A 197 -6.46 -5.69 -5.06
N ARG A 198 -5.20 -5.60 -4.62
CA ARG A 198 -4.49 -6.72 -4.00
C ARG A 198 -4.88 -6.82 -2.53
N ILE A 199 -5.31 -7.99 -2.09
CA ILE A 199 -5.69 -8.22 -0.69
C ILE A 199 -4.91 -9.41 -0.15
N GLU A 200 -4.19 -9.18 0.93
CA GLU A 200 -3.41 -10.19 1.63
C GLU A 200 -3.81 -10.22 3.11
N LYS A 201 -3.78 -11.42 3.70
CA LYS A 201 -3.91 -11.60 5.14
C LYS A 201 -2.65 -12.23 5.67
N VAL A 202 -1.98 -11.54 6.59
CA VAL A 202 -0.76 -12.02 7.23
C VAL A 202 -0.95 -12.14 8.72
N THR A 203 -0.19 -13.02 9.36
CA THR A 203 -0.14 -13.08 10.82
C THR A 203 1.04 -12.25 11.32
N ASP A 204 0.74 -11.18 12.04
CA ASP A 204 1.73 -10.37 12.76
C ASP A 204 1.83 -10.86 14.22
N VAL A 205 3.05 -11.02 14.72
CA VAL A 205 3.30 -11.58 16.06
C VAL A 205 4.05 -10.55 16.89
N VAL A 206 3.40 -10.07 17.94
CA VAL A 206 3.91 -8.98 18.79
C VAL A 206 4.08 -9.49 20.23
N GLU A 207 5.24 -9.23 20.82
CA GLU A 207 5.50 -9.49 22.24
C GLU A 207 5.30 -8.22 23.06
N GLU A 208 4.48 -8.29 24.12
CA GLU A 208 4.21 -7.18 25.03
C GLU A 208 4.55 -7.56 26.47
N GLN A 209 5.05 -6.57 27.24
CA GLN A 209 5.32 -6.73 28.67
C GLN A 209 4.03 -6.62 29.49
N VAL A 210 3.94 -7.43 30.54
CA VAL A 210 2.81 -7.40 31.49
C VAL A 210 3.34 -7.05 32.89
N ASP A 211 2.79 -5.97 33.44
CA ASP A 211 3.12 -5.51 34.79
C ASP A 211 2.80 -6.57 35.85
N TYR A 212 3.57 -6.57 36.94
CA TYR A 212 3.34 -7.44 38.08
C TYR A 212 2.49 -6.77 39.16
N ALA A 213 1.63 -7.55 39.81
CA ALA A 213 0.85 -7.09 40.94
C ALA A 213 1.73 -6.81 42.19
N VAL A 214 1.40 -5.76 42.96
CA VAL A 214 2.02 -5.50 44.27
C VAL A 214 1.06 -5.91 45.38
N VAL A 215 1.43 -6.94 46.14
CA VAL A 215 0.61 -7.48 47.22
C VAL A 215 1.18 -7.09 48.58
N THR A 216 0.33 -6.49 49.42
CA THR A 216 0.70 -6.10 50.79
C THR A 216 0.34 -7.22 51.77
N ARG A 217 1.31 -7.68 52.56
CA ARG A 217 1.12 -8.70 53.59
C ARG A 217 1.34 -8.10 54.98
N LYS A 218 0.39 -8.28 55.90
CA LYS A 218 0.57 -7.83 57.30
C LYS A 218 1.60 -8.72 58.01
N ASP A 219 2.49 -8.11 58.78
CA ASP A 219 3.49 -8.80 59.59
C ASP A 219 3.42 -8.31 61.05
N SER A 220 2.93 -9.17 61.95
CA SER A 220 2.78 -8.86 63.38
C SER A 220 4.09 -8.88 64.17
N SER A 221 5.18 -9.33 63.56
CA SER A 221 6.52 -9.26 64.16
C SER A 221 7.18 -7.89 63.94
N MET A 222 6.79 -7.19 62.88
CA MET A 222 7.36 -5.90 62.48
C MET A 222 6.62 -4.70 63.10
N PRO A 223 7.34 -3.65 63.54
CA PRO A 223 6.73 -2.43 64.09
C PRO A 223 5.73 -1.77 63.14
N LYS A 224 4.61 -1.28 63.70
CA LYS A 224 3.56 -0.60 62.94
C LYS A 224 4.13 0.61 62.18
N GLY A 225 3.91 0.64 60.87
CA GLY A 225 4.40 1.70 59.97
C GLY A 225 5.64 1.32 59.15
N ASN A 226 6.39 0.29 59.55
CA ASN A 226 7.54 -0.17 58.78
C ASN A 226 7.10 -1.02 57.59
N LYS A 227 7.76 -0.84 56.44
CA LYS A 227 7.56 -1.65 55.22
C LYS A 227 8.85 -2.38 54.87
N LYS A 228 8.74 -3.62 54.40
CA LYS A 228 9.86 -4.40 53.87
C LYS A 228 9.43 -5.19 52.64
N VAL A 229 10.20 -5.12 51.55
CA VAL A 229 9.98 -5.99 50.39
C VAL A 229 10.40 -7.40 50.77
N VAL A 230 9.48 -8.36 50.67
CA VAL A 230 9.73 -9.79 50.93
C VAL A 230 10.05 -10.54 49.65
N GLN A 231 9.40 -10.17 48.55
CA GLN A 231 9.65 -10.73 47.22
C GLN A 231 9.63 -9.59 46.20
N ASN A 232 10.64 -9.52 45.33
CA ASN A 232 10.63 -8.61 44.20
C ASN A 232 9.65 -9.12 43.14
N GLY A 233 8.99 -8.17 42.48
CA GLY A 233 8.16 -8.52 41.32
C GLY A 233 9.02 -8.70 40.07
N GLU A 234 8.52 -9.50 39.13
CA GLU A 234 9.09 -9.64 37.80
C GLU A 234 7.98 -9.46 36.77
N GLU A 235 8.21 -8.63 35.76
CA GLU A 235 7.30 -8.49 34.63
C GLU A 235 7.14 -9.82 33.89
N GLY A 236 5.89 -10.05 33.48
CA GLY A 236 5.51 -11.11 32.57
C GLY A 236 5.65 -10.67 31.11
N LYS A 237 5.38 -11.59 30.20
CA LYS A 237 5.34 -11.37 28.75
C LYS A 237 4.16 -12.11 28.16
N VAL A 238 3.44 -11.45 27.28
CA VAL A 238 2.40 -12.06 26.45
C VAL A 238 2.78 -11.92 24.98
N VAL A 239 2.46 -12.94 24.20
CA VAL A 239 2.61 -12.96 22.74
C VAL A 239 1.23 -12.88 22.13
N LYS A 240 1.02 -11.85 21.31
CA LYS A 240 -0.24 -11.58 20.62
C LYS A 240 -0.06 -11.85 19.14
N HIS A 241 -0.92 -12.70 18.59
CA HIS A 241 -1.01 -12.95 17.16
C HIS A 241 -2.16 -12.13 16.60
N TYR A 242 -1.85 -11.27 15.65
CA TYR A 242 -2.81 -10.45 14.93
C TYR A 242 -2.97 -10.98 13.50
N GLU A 243 -4.20 -11.19 13.07
CA GLU A 243 -4.50 -11.27 11.64
C GLU A 243 -4.56 -9.83 11.11
N VAL A 244 -3.63 -9.49 10.22
CA VAL A 244 -3.54 -8.16 9.59
C VAL A 244 -4.00 -8.31 8.14
N THR A 245 -4.99 -7.51 7.74
CA THR A 245 -5.43 -7.42 6.35
C THR A 245 -4.74 -6.25 5.67
N LEU A 246 -3.97 -6.55 4.64
CA LEU A 246 -3.30 -5.57 3.78
C LEU A 246 -4.14 -5.39 2.51
N LYS A 247 -4.37 -4.13 2.14
CA LYS A 247 -4.99 -3.75 0.86
C LYS A 247 -3.97 -2.91 0.09
N ASN A 248 -3.56 -3.38 -1.08
CA ASN A 248 -2.51 -2.73 -1.89
C ASN A 248 -1.22 -2.47 -1.09
N GLY A 249 -0.86 -3.39 -0.19
CA GLY A 249 0.31 -3.27 0.69
C GLY A 249 0.10 -2.41 1.96
N GLU A 250 -1.02 -1.72 2.10
CA GLU A 250 -1.33 -0.90 3.28
C GLU A 250 -2.24 -1.64 4.28
N GLU A 251 -1.93 -1.56 5.58
CA GLU A 251 -2.77 -2.14 6.64
C GLU A 251 -4.11 -1.41 6.73
N VAL A 252 -5.21 -2.15 6.56
CA VAL A 252 -6.59 -1.61 6.63
C VAL A 252 -7.40 -2.20 7.77
N ASP A 253 -7.01 -3.36 8.30
CA ASP A 253 -7.67 -4.01 9.43
C ASP A 253 -6.67 -4.87 10.22
N ARG A 254 -6.82 -4.90 11.54
CA ARG A 254 -6.00 -5.68 12.46
C ARG A 254 -6.88 -6.31 13.53
N LYS A 255 -6.83 -7.63 13.65
CA LYS A 255 -7.65 -8.39 14.61
C LYS A 255 -6.77 -9.31 15.47
N LEU A 256 -6.87 -9.19 16.79
CA LEU A 256 -6.26 -10.14 17.72
C LEU A 256 -6.94 -11.51 17.55
N VAL A 257 -6.18 -12.52 17.15
CA VAL A 257 -6.70 -13.89 16.97
C VAL A 257 -6.25 -14.85 18.06
N LYS A 258 -5.10 -14.57 18.70
CA LYS A 258 -4.55 -15.41 19.76
C LYS A 258 -3.72 -14.57 20.71
N GLU A 259 -3.83 -14.86 22.00
CA GLU A 259 -2.95 -14.32 23.03
C GLU A 259 -2.43 -15.49 23.86
N GLU A 260 -1.12 -15.53 24.10
CA GLU A 260 -0.45 -16.56 24.88
C GLU A 260 0.47 -15.93 25.92
N THR A 261 0.49 -16.49 27.13
CA THR A 261 1.49 -16.10 28.13
C THR A 261 2.83 -16.74 27.81
N ALA A 262 3.80 -15.94 27.37
CA ALA A 262 5.18 -16.40 27.18
C ALA A 262 5.96 -16.46 28.50
N LYS A 263 5.67 -15.55 29.43
CA LYS A 263 6.26 -15.53 30.78
C LYS A 263 5.24 -15.01 31.79
N GLU A 264 4.96 -15.80 32.83
CA GLU A 264 4.11 -15.36 33.94
C GLU A 264 4.76 -14.21 34.72
N SER A 265 3.95 -13.21 35.10
CA SER A 265 4.42 -12.15 36.00
C SER A 265 4.54 -12.69 37.43
N LYS A 266 5.58 -12.27 38.16
CA LYS A 266 5.73 -12.59 39.58
C LYS A 266 5.35 -11.38 40.41
N GLN A 267 4.40 -11.54 41.30
CA GLN A 267 3.98 -10.47 42.21
C GLN A 267 5.11 -9.97 43.12
N LYS A 268 5.12 -8.67 43.41
CA LYS A 268 5.97 -8.06 44.43
C LYS A 268 5.25 -8.09 45.78
N ILE A 269 5.85 -8.72 46.79
CA ILE A 269 5.25 -8.81 48.13
C ILE A 269 5.91 -7.80 49.05
N VAL A 270 5.11 -6.90 49.63
CA VAL A 270 5.57 -5.92 50.62
C VAL A 270 4.94 -6.25 51.98
N ALA A 271 5.78 -6.63 52.95
CA ALA A 271 5.36 -6.78 54.34
C ALA A 271 5.15 -5.41 54.98
N VAL A 272 4.03 -5.22 55.67
CA VAL A 272 3.72 -4.03 56.45
C VAL A 272 3.55 -4.43 57.91
N GLY A 273 4.36 -3.83 58.78
CA GLY A 273 4.35 -4.12 60.20
C GLY A 273 3.04 -3.71 60.87
N THR A 274 2.55 -4.54 61.79
CA THR A 274 1.37 -4.28 62.61
C THR A 274 1.66 -4.31 64.11
N LYS A 275 2.89 -4.62 64.52
CA LYS A 275 3.30 -4.67 65.94
C LYS A 275 3.30 -3.26 66.54
N VAL A 276 2.37 -2.99 67.44
CA VAL A 276 2.36 -1.73 68.20
C VAL A 276 3.41 -1.85 69.30
N ILE A 277 4.51 -1.09 69.19
CA ILE A 277 5.46 -0.95 70.30
C ILE A 277 4.85 0.04 71.30
N GLN A 278 4.36 -0.47 72.43
CA GLN A 278 4.06 0.39 73.57
C GLN A 278 5.40 0.87 74.15
N GLN A 279 5.80 2.10 73.82
CA GLN A 279 6.90 2.75 74.52
C GLN A 279 6.42 3.08 75.94
N ASN A 280 6.79 2.24 76.89
CA ASN A 280 6.86 2.63 78.29
C ASN A 280 8.04 3.60 78.44
N VAL A 281 7.81 4.89 78.15
CA VAL A 281 8.72 5.95 78.58
C VAL A 281 8.55 6.13 80.09
N SER A 282 9.36 5.39 80.84
CA SER A 282 9.74 5.76 82.20
C SER A 282 10.44 7.11 82.14
N ARG A 283 9.81 8.16 82.67
CA ARG A 283 10.44 9.47 82.90
C ARG A 283 10.27 9.80 84.37
N ASN A 284 11.39 9.69 85.09
CA ASN A 284 11.48 10.14 86.48
C ASN A 284 11.91 11.61 86.51
N ASN A 285 10.99 12.43 87.03
CA ASN A 285 11.11 13.66 87.81
C ASN A 285 11.68 15.00 87.30
N ASN A 286 10.87 16.02 87.63
CA ASN A 286 11.16 17.42 87.95
C ASN A 286 11.37 18.43 86.82
N ASP A 287 10.29 18.74 86.11
CA ASP A 287 10.07 20.08 85.53
C ASP A 287 8.71 20.58 86.05
N SER A 288 8.70 21.28 87.18
CA SER A 288 7.46 21.93 87.65
C SER A 288 7.13 23.10 86.73
N VAL A 289 5.90 23.15 86.19
CA VAL A 289 5.50 24.25 85.31
C VAL A 289 5.23 25.49 86.16
N GLN A 290 6.09 26.50 86.06
CA GLN A 290 5.96 27.75 86.81
C GLN A 290 4.93 28.70 86.17
N LYS A 291 4.84 28.72 84.84
CA LYS A 291 3.96 29.66 84.11
C LYS A 291 3.53 29.06 82.79
N THR A 292 2.25 29.15 82.45
CA THR A 292 1.75 28.80 81.11
C THR A 292 1.28 30.06 80.40
N LEU A 293 1.73 30.26 79.17
CA LEU A 293 1.45 31.41 78.32
C LEU A 293 0.91 30.94 76.96
N TYR A 294 0.02 31.72 76.36
CA TYR A 294 -0.36 31.56 74.96
C TYR A 294 0.29 32.69 74.18
N MET A 295 1.21 32.34 73.28
CA MET A 295 2.07 33.29 72.60
C MET A 295 1.94 33.13 71.09
N GLU A 296 2.14 34.22 70.35
CA GLU A 296 2.29 34.15 68.90
C GLU A 296 3.74 33.76 68.58
N ALA A 297 3.91 32.62 67.92
CA ALA A 297 5.21 32.09 67.53
C ALA A 297 5.46 32.29 66.04
N THR A 298 6.67 32.73 65.73
CA THR A 298 7.30 32.66 64.41
C THR A 298 8.55 31.78 64.49
N ALA A 299 9.27 31.64 63.38
CA ALA A 299 10.56 30.95 63.38
C ALA A 299 11.63 31.75 62.62
N TYR A 300 12.87 31.63 63.07
CA TYR A 300 14.05 32.24 62.47
C TYR A 300 15.18 31.22 62.29
N THR A 301 16.17 31.56 61.46
CA THR A 301 17.37 30.75 61.26
C THR A 301 18.63 31.62 61.44
N ALA A 302 19.74 30.98 61.81
CA ALA A 302 21.05 31.61 61.99
C ALA A 302 21.82 31.72 60.67
N PHE A 303 21.28 31.15 59.59
CA PHE A 303 21.87 31.10 58.24
C PHE A 303 21.19 32.13 57.31
N CYS A 304 21.10 33.37 57.78
CA CYS A 304 20.68 34.54 57.00
C CYS A 304 21.86 35.47 56.70
N ASP A 305 21.77 36.19 55.57
CA ASP A 305 22.76 37.18 55.17
C ASP A 305 22.91 38.26 56.26
N GLY A 306 24.14 38.47 56.74
CA GLY A 306 24.44 39.43 57.80
C GLY A 306 24.18 38.97 59.24
N CYS A 307 23.63 37.77 59.45
CA CYS A 307 23.40 37.25 60.80
C CYS A 307 24.70 36.71 61.42
N SER A 308 24.99 37.04 62.69
CA SER A 308 26.18 36.50 63.39
C SER A 308 26.01 35.02 63.76
N GLY A 309 24.76 34.59 63.99
CA GLY A 309 24.43 33.25 64.49
C GLY A 309 24.71 33.05 65.98
N ILE A 310 25.00 34.13 66.71
CA ILE A 310 25.20 34.13 68.16
C ILE A 310 23.98 34.76 68.83
N THR A 311 23.35 34.03 69.76
CA THR A 311 22.19 34.54 70.50
C THR A 311 22.58 35.53 71.59
N ARG A 312 21.61 36.24 72.16
CA ARG A 312 21.82 37.16 73.29
C ARG A 312 22.54 36.53 74.49
N THR A 313 22.29 35.25 74.78
CA THR A 313 22.98 34.51 75.86
C THR A 313 24.31 33.89 75.42
N GLY A 314 24.77 34.16 74.20
CA GLY A 314 26.07 33.70 73.69
C GLY A 314 26.04 32.30 73.05
N ILE A 315 24.86 31.74 72.75
CA ILE A 315 24.77 30.41 72.13
C ILE A 315 25.11 30.53 70.65
N ASN A 316 26.14 29.80 70.20
CA ASN A 316 26.47 29.70 68.78
C ASN A 316 25.55 28.68 68.08
N LEU A 317 24.54 29.20 67.37
CA LEU A 317 23.54 28.40 66.67
C LEU A 317 24.07 27.76 65.38
N ARG A 318 25.12 28.33 64.77
CA ARG A 318 25.77 27.72 63.59
C ARG A 318 26.55 26.48 63.96
N ALA A 319 27.23 26.50 65.11
CA ALA A 319 27.90 25.33 65.67
C ALA A 319 26.90 24.28 66.24
N ASN A 320 25.67 24.70 66.55
CA ASN A 320 24.64 23.85 67.13
C ASN A 320 23.30 23.97 66.38
N PRO A 321 23.24 23.55 65.10
CA PRO A 321 22.10 23.83 64.22
C PRO A 321 20.79 23.16 64.65
N ASN A 322 20.88 22.14 65.50
CA ASN A 322 19.71 21.42 66.04
C ASN A 322 19.33 21.83 67.47
N ARG A 323 20.03 22.81 68.06
CA ARG A 323 19.76 23.22 69.44
C ARG A 323 18.45 23.97 69.54
N LYS A 324 17.63 23.64 70.52
CA LYS A 324 16.31 24.27 70.70
C LYS A 324 16.43 25.56 71.50
N VAL A 325 16.50 26.69 70.80
CA VAL A 325 16.53 28.04 71.39
C VAL A 325 15.34 28.84 70.90
N ILE A 326 14.80 29.70 71.77
CA ILE A 326 13.77 30.67 71.41
C ILE A 326 14.24 32.09 71.73
N ALA A 327 13.83 33.04 70.89
CA ALA A 327 13.87 34.45 71.20
C ALA A 327 12.61 34.85 71.96
N VAL A 328 12.77 35.67 73.00
CA VAL A 328 11.68 36.09 73.91
C VAL A 328 11.78 37.58 74.24
N ASP A 329 10.71 38.12 74.81
CA ASP A 329 10.76 39.33 75.63
C ASP A 329 11.21 38.97 77.07
N PRO A 330 12.39 39.43 77.52
CA PRO A 330 12.91 39.12 78.85
C PRO A 330 12.03 39.57 80.03
N SER A 331 11.14 40.54 79.81
CA SER A 331 10.17 40.97 80.83
C SER A 331 9.02 39.96 81.03
N VAL A 332 8.78 39.08 80.05
CA VAL A 332 7.71 38.07 80.07
C VAL A 332 8.25 36.67 80.38
N ILE A 333 9.37 36.29 79.75
CA ILE A 333 10.12 35.05 79.99
C ILE A 333 11.60 35.43 80.17
N PRO A 334 12.18 35.29 81.37
CA PRO A 334 13.59 35.59 81.59
C PRO A 334 14.53 34.81 80.66
N LEU A 335 15.63 35.43 80.26
CA LEU A 335 16.69 34.72 79.54
C LEU A 335 17.31 33.64 80.44
N GLY A 336 17.59 32.48 79.85
CA GLY A 336 18.07 31.29 80.54
C GLY A 336 16.96 30.31 80.94
N SER A 337 15.68 30.72 80.95
CA SER A 337 14.59 29.82 81.33
C SER A 337 14.48 28.60 80.42
N ARG A 338 14.23 27.44 81.03
CA ARG A 338 13.77 26.24 80.33
C ARG A 338 12.29 26.39 80.01
N VAL A 339 11.91 26.08 78.79
CA VAL A 339 10.53 26.13 78.34
C VAL A 339 10.15 24.88 77.57
N TRP A 340 8.85 24.58 77.53
CA TRP A 340 8.26 23.67 76.55
C TRP A 340 7.32 24.46 75.65
N VAL A 341 7.49 24.32 74.33
CA VAL A 341 6.67 25.00 73.32
C VAL A 341 5.88 23.96 72.54
N GLU A 342 4.57 24.16 72.47
CA GLU A 342 3.65 23.29 71.72
C GLU A 342 4.10 23.13 70.26
N GLY A 343 4.23 21.88 69.81
CA GLY A 343 4.68 21.55 68.45
C GLY A 343 6.18 21.73 68.17
N TYR A 344 6.96 22.27 69.12
CA TYR A 344 8.41 22.47 68.96
C TYR A 344 9.27 21.71 69.99
N GLY A 345 8.73 21.47 71.19
CA GLY A 345 9.37 20.71 72.27
C GLY A 345 10.07 21.59 73.30
N TYR A 346 10.98 20.98 74.07
CA TYR A 346 11.78 21.65 75.09
C TYR A 346 12.82 22.58 74.46
N ALA A 347 12.95 23.79 74.99
CA ALA A 347 13.85 24.81 74.49
C ALA A 347 14.39 25.69 75.63
N ILE A 348 15.39 26.50 75.31
CA ILE A 348 15.95 27.51 76.20
C ILE A 348 15.59 28.90 75.67
N ALA A 349 15.11 29.79 76.55
CA ALA A 349 14.98 31.21 76.26
C ALA A 349 16.38 31.84 76.18
N GLY A 350 16.99 31.80 74.99
CA GLY A 350 18.41 32.13 74.80
C GLY A 350 18.66 33.37 73.95
N ASP A 351 17.62 33.95 73.37
CA ASP A 351 17.77 35.06 72.45
C ASP A 351 16.71 36.15 72.64
N THR A 352 16.91 37.28 71.98
CA THR A 352 15.96 38.41 71.95
C THR A 352 15.96 39.04 70.56
N GLY A 353 14.80 39.48 70.08
CA GLY A 353 14.68 40.24 68.84
C GLY A 353 13.92 41.54 69.08
N SER A 354 14.25 42.60 68.31
CA SER A 354 13.57 43.91 68.45
C SER A 354 12.06 43.82 68.22
N ALA A 355 11.60 42.89 67.37
CA ALA A 355 10.19 42.62 67.09
C ALA A 355 9.54 41.58 68.03
N ILE A 356 10.31 40.98 68.93
CA ILE A 356 9.83 39.94 69.88
C ILE A 356 9.57 40.62 71.23
N GLN A 357 8.40 41.22 71.34
CA GLN A 357 7.95 41.97 72.52
C GLN A 357 6.60 41.41 73.02
N GLY A 358 6.40 41.40 74.33
CA GLY A 358 5.22 40.88 74.99
C GLY A 358 5.01 39.38 74.77
N ASN A 359 3.79 38.98 74.40
CA ASN A 359 3.41 37.58 74.17
C ASN A 359 3.80 37.07 72.78
N ARG A 360 5.02 37.36 72.34
CA ARG A 360 5.63 36.87 71.09
C ARG A 360 6.88 36.06 71.39
N ILE A 361 7.10 35.01 70.62
CA ILE A 361 8.34 34.24 70.62
C ILE A 361 8.79 33.96 69.19
N ASP A 362 10.09 33.73 69.00
CA ASP A 362 10.66 33.29 67.72
C ASP A 362 11.47 32.01 67.91
N LEU A 363 11.14 30.96 67.18
CA LEU A 363 11.72 29.63 67.34
C LEU A 363 12.91 29.48 66.38
N PHE A 364 14.09 29.14 66.91
CA PHE A 364 15.21 28.84 66.04
C PHE A 364 14.98 27.52 65.28
N VAL A 365 15.21 27.52 63.97
CA VAL A 365 15.15 26.32 63.14
C VAL A 365 16.38 26.19 62.23
N PRO A 366 16.77 24.95 61.86
CA PRO A 366 18.03 24.71 61.16
C PRO A 366 18.10 25.37 59.78
N SER A 367 16.97 25.51 59.07
CA SER A 367 16.93 26.03 57.71
C SER A 367 15.86 27.10 57.50
N ARG A 368 16.07 27.95 56.47
CA ARG A 368 15.07 28.92 56.03
C ARG A 368 13.78 28.26 55.54
N ALA A 369 13.86 27.08 54.94
CA ALA A 369 12.69 26.34 54.48
C ALA A 369 11.82 25.91 55.68
N ASP A 370 12.44 25.46 56.77
CA ASP A 370 11.72 25.11 58.01
C ASP A 370 11.05 26.34 58.63
N ALA A 371 11.71 27.50 58.59
CA ALA A 371 11.14 28.75 59.12
C ALA A 371 9.88 29.17 58.34
N LEU A 372 9.95 29.10 57.01
CA LEU A 372 8.81 29.39 56.13
C LEU A 372 7.68 28.37 56.31
N SER A 373 8.00 27.09 56.45
CA SER A 373 7.02 26.02 56.70
C SER A 373 6.35 26.16 58.07
N PHE A 374 7.09 26.62 59.08
CA PHE A 374 6.54 26.88 60.41
C PHE A 374 5.52 28.03 60.38
N GLY A 375 5.80 29.11 59.63
CA GLY A 375 4.88 30.24 59.50
C GLY A 375 4.61 30.93 60.84
N ARG A 376 3.45 31.59 60.96
CA ARG A 376 3.02 32.29 62.18
C ARG A 376 1.83 31.58 62.79
N ARG A 377 1.91 31.21 64.07
CA ARG A 377 0.84 30.46 64.75
C ARG A 377 0.79 30.78 66.24
N LYS A 378 -0.38 30.61 66.87
CA LYS A 378 -0.50 30.66 68.33
C LYS A 378 -0.07 29.31 68.91
N VAL A 379 0.75 29.35 69.95
CA VAL A 379 1.25 28.16 70.65
C VAL A 379 1.12 28.33 72.15
N GLN A 380 0.91 27.22 72.85
CA GLN A 380 1.10 27.17 74.30
C GLN A 380 2.60 27.06 74.63
N VAL A 381 3.06 27.89 75.57
CA VAL A 381 4.43 27.91 76.11
C VAL A 381 4.35 27.67 77.61
N LYS A 382 5.10 26.70 78.10
CA LYS A 382 5.23 26.41 79.54
C LYS A 382 6.63 26.79 79.97
N VAL A 383 6.77 27.73 80.89
CA VAL A 383 8.02 28.05 81.58
C VAL A 383 8.20 27.05 82.71
N LEU A 384 9.36 26.39 82.72
CA LEU A 384 9.67 25.30 83.62
C LEU A 384 10.57 25.83 84.73
N GLY A 385 10.33 25.36 85.95
CA GLY A 385 11.17 25.63 87.10
C GLY A 385 12.45 24.81 87.11
N ASP A 386 13.39 25.24 87.93
CA ASP A 386 14.67 24.55 88.13
C ASP A 386 14.51 23.18 88.78
#